data_AF-A0A7C8Z0P4-F1
#
_entry.id   AF-A0A7C8Z0P4-F1
#
_cell.length_a   1.000
_cell.length_b   1.000
_cell.length_c   1.000
_cell.angle_alpha   90.00
_cell.angle_beta   90.00
_cell.angle_gamma   90.00
#
_symmetry.space_group_name_H-M   'P 1'
#
loop_
_entity.id
_entity.type
_entity.pdbx_description
1 polymer ?
#
loop_
_entity_poly.entity_id
_entity_poly.type
_entity_poly.pdbx_seq_one_letter_code
_entity_poly.pdbx_strand_id
1 'polypeptide(L)'
;IVALSGGHTLGRARPERSGWGKPVTKYTKDGPGTPGGQSWTVQWLKFDNSYFKDIKEQTDEDLLVLPTDAVLVEDPSFKEYAEKYAEDQEAFFKDYAEAHAKLSNLGAKFD
;
A
#
# COMPACT_ATOMS: atom_id res chain seq x y z
N ILE A 1 -10.01 2.67 7.13
CA ILE A 1 -9.05 3.55 6.43
C ILE A 1 -7.71 2.84 6.34
N VAL A 2 -6.96 2.74 7.45
CA VAL A 2 -5.61 2.14 7.50
C VAL A 2 -5.51 0.77 6.83
N ALA A 3 -6.43 -0.17 7.13
CA ALA A 3 -6.41 -1.50 6.51
C ALA A 3 -6.47 -1.41 4.97
N LEU A 4 -7.42 -0.64 4.41
CA LEU A 4 -7.58 -0.50 2.96
C LEU A 4 -6.39 0.20 2.29
N SER A 5 -5.72 1.13 2.96
CA SER A 5 -4.47 1.72 2.45
C SER A 5 -3.39 0.66 2.24
N GLY A 6 -3.41 -0.43 3.01
CA GLY A 6 -2.59 -1.62 2.79
C GLY A 6 -2.74 -2.27 1.41
N GLY A 7 -3.78 -1.92 0.65
CA GLY A 7 -3.90 -2.30 -0.76
C GLY A 7 -2.73 -1.82 -1.62
N HIS A 8 -2.04 -0.75 -1.23
CA HIS A 8 -0.80 -0.28 -1.87
C HIS A 8 0.38 -1.26 -1.73
N THR A 9 0.26 -2.32 -0.94
CA THR A 9 1.21 -3.46 -1.00
C THR A 9 1.31 -4.04 -2.42
N LEU A 10 0.23 -3.91 -3.21
CA LEU A 10 0.20 -4.24 -4.62
C LEU A 10 0.37 -3.01 -5.50
N GLY A 11 1.23 -3.13 -6.51
CA GLY A 11 1.35 -2.19 -7.60
C GLY A 11 2.33 -1.05 -7.34
N ARG A 12 2.14 0.02 -8.11
CA ARG A 12 3.11 1.11 -8.27
C ARG A 12 2.44 2.36 -8.84
N ALA A 13 2.92 3.52 -8.43
CA ALA A 13 2.55 4.80 -9.02
C ALA A 13 3.36 5.09 -10.28
N ARG A 14 2.82 5.95 -11.13
CA ARG A 14 3.40 6.35 -12.41
C ARG A 14 3.20 7.85 -12.59
N PRO A 15 4.27 8.64 -12.83
CA PRO A 15 4.15 10.08 -12.99
C PRO A 15 3.27 10.47 -14.18
N GLU A 16 3.26 9.68 -15.25
CA GLU A 16 2.38 9.87 -16.42
C GLU A 16 0.90 9.56 -16.17
N ARG A 17 0.54 9.00 -15.00
CA ARG A 17 -0.85 8.71 -14.61
C ARG A 17 -1.31 9.62 -13.49
N SER A 18 -0.70 9.51 -12.32
CA SER A 18 -1.11 10.26 -11.11
C SER A 18 -0.25 11.49 -10.84
N GLY A 19 0.88 11.66 -11.54
CA GLY A 19 1.88 12.66 -11.22
C GLY A 19 2.86 12.25 -10.12
N TRP A 20 2.69 11.06 -9.51
CA TRP A 20 3.51 10.58 -8.40
C TRP A 20 4.49 9.46 -8.79
N GLY A 21 5.59 9.39 -8.04
CA GLY A 21 6.61 8.36 -8.15
C GLY A 21 7.65 8.61 -9.23
N LYS A 22 8.76 7.87 -9.15
CA LYS A 22 9.81 7.85 -10.19
C LYS A 22 9.31 7.16 -11.48
N PRO A 23 9.81 7.55 -12.66
CA PRO A 23 9.48 6.86 -13.92
C PRO A 23 9.88 5.39 -13.96
N VAL A 24 10.91 5.00 -13.20
CA VAL A 24 11.40 3.62 -13.06
C VAL A 24 12.29 3.51 -11.82
N THR A 25 12.32 2.33 -11.18
CA THR A 25 13.24 2.00 -10.09
C THR A 25 13.89 0.64 -10.32
N LYS A 26 14.83 0.26 -9.44
CA LYS A 26 15.47 -1.07 -9.48
C LYS A 26 14.47 -2.24 -9.37
N TYR A 27 13.29 -2.00 -8.80
CA TYR A 27 12.21 -3.01 -8.63
C TYR A 27 11.25 -3.11 -9.80
N THR A 28 11.18 -2.08 -10.65
CA THR A 28 10.16 -1.97 -11.70
C THR A 28 10.71 -1.91 -13.11
N LYS A 29 12.05 -1.81 -13.26
CA LYS A 29 12.74 -1.81 -14.55
C LYS A 29 12.58 -3.09 -15.36
N ASP A 30 12.55 -4.25 -14.68
CA ASP A 30 12.59 -5.57 -15.32
C ASP A 30 11.45 -6.50 -14.82
N GLY A 31 10.36 -5.91 -14.31
CA GLY A 31 9.22 -6.66 -13.77
C GLY A 31 8.26 -7.18 -14.84
N PRO A 32 7.43 -8.20 -14.54
CA PRO A 32 6.43 -8.68 -15.49
C PRO A 32 5.39 -7.58 -15.82
N GLY A 33 4.79 -7.67 -17.00
CA GLY A 33 3.93 -6.62 -17.55
C GLY A 33 4.74 -5.42 -18.08
N THR A 34 4.12 -4.24 -18.17
CA THR A 34 4.80 -3.03 -18.65
C THR A 34 5.78 -2.49 -17.61
N PRO A 35 7.09 -2.32 -17.91
CA PRO A 35 8.06 -1.77 -16.96
C PRO A 35 7.80 -0.31 -16.53
N GLY A 36 8.49 0.14 -15.48
CA GLY A 36 8.45 1.54 -14.99
C GLY A 36 7.49 1.82 -13.83
N GLY A 37 7.47 3.05 -13.33
CA GLY A 37 6.79 3.45 -12.09
C GLY A 37 7.59 3.13 -10.83
N GLN A 38 7.04 3.52 -9.67
CA GLN A 38 7.64 3.32 -8.36
C GLN A 38 6.65 2.60 -7.45
N SER A 39 7.05 1.44 -6.92
CA SER A 39 6.24 0.64 -6.00
C SER A 39 6.38 1.09 -4.55
N TRP A 40 5.40 0.76 -3.72
CA TRP A 40 5.50 0.92 -2.26
C TRP A 40 6.31 -0.20 -1.61
N THR A 41 6.30 -1.39 -2.21
CA THR A 41 7.00 -2.57 -1.70
C THR A 41 7.96 -3.13 -2.75
N VAL A 42 8.95 -3.89 -2.29
CA VAL A 42 9.88 -4.63 -3.18
C VAL A 42 9.12 -5.66 -4.02
N GLN A 43 8.23 -6.43 -3.37
CA GLN A 43 7.43 -7.48 -4.00
C GLN A 43 6.02 -6.96 -4.32
N TRP A 44 5.93 -5.95 -5.18
CA TRP A 44 4.68 -5.26 -5.54
C TRP A 44 3.61 -6.11 -6.26
N LEU A 45 3.83 -7.41 -6.42
CA LEU A 45 2.86 -8.39 -6.91
C LEU A 45 2.44 -9.40 -5.85
N LYS A 46 2.94 -9.26 -4.62
CA LYS A 46 2.60 -10.08 -3.48
C LYS A 46 1.71 -9.29 -2.54
N PHE A 47 0.57 -9.86 -2.17
CA PHE A 47 -0.29 -9.28 -1.15
C PHE A 47 0.17 -9.77 0.23
N ASP A 48 0.81 -8.88 0.97
CA ASP A 48 1.27 -9.09 2.35
C ASP A 48 1.30 -7.76 3.12
N ASN A 49 1.78 -7.80 4.37
CA ASN A 49 1.86 -6.62 5.22
C ASN A 49 3.11 -5.74 5.02
N SER A 50 3.94 -6.00 3.99
CA SER A 50 5.18 -5.24 3.77
C SER A 50 4.94 -3.74 3.62
N TYR A 51 3.81 -3.33 3.03
CA TYR A 51 3.44 -1.91 2.94
C TYR A 51 3.56 -1.17 4.28
N PHE A 52 3.04 -1.73 5.38
CA PHE A 52 3.07 -1.05 6.68
C PHE A 52 4.48 -1.00 7.28
N LYS A 53 5.34 -1.96 6.94
CA LYS A 53 6.75 -1.97 7.34
C LYS A 53 7.53 -0.91 6.56
N ASP A 54 7.36 -0.91 5.23
CA ASP A 54 8.11 -0.06 4.32
C ASP A 54 7.80 1.44 4.54
N ILE A 55 6.53 1.82 4.75
CA ILE A 55 6.14 3.22 5.02
C ILE A 55 6.56 3.71 6.42
N LYS A 56 6.78 2.77 7.37
CA LYS A 56 7.25 3.08 8.73
C LYS A 56 8.76 3.26 8.77
N GLU A 57 9.50 2.41 8.05
CA GLU A 57 10.96 2.42 8.05
C GLU A 57 11.55 3.49 7.13
N GLN A 58 10.97 3.66 5.93
CA GLN A 58 11.40 4.65 4.92
C GLN A 58 12.91 4.63 4.62
N THR A 59 13.53 3.43 4.63
CA THR A 59 14.98 3.28 4.46
C THR A 59 15.42 3.14 3.01
N ASP A 60 14.49 2.82 2.08
CA ASP A 60 14.77 2.64 0.66
C ASP A 60 14.12 3.74 -0.19
N GLU A 61 14.94 4.63 -0.74
CA GLU A 61 14.50 5.75 -1.60
C GLU A 61 13.82 5.32 -2.91
N ASP A 62 13.90 4.04 -3.29
CA ASP A 62 13.19 3.47 -4.44
C ASP A 62 11.79 2.96 -4.09
N LEU A 63 11.42 2.95 -2.81
CA LEU A 63 10.06 2.70 -2.36
C LEU A 63 9.30 4.02 -2.21
N LEU A 64 8.05 4.02 -2.65
CA LEU A 64 7.19 5.19 -2.61
C LEU A 64 6.55 5.34 -1.23
N VAL A 65 6.53 6.57 -0.73
CA VAL A 65 5.69 6.98 0.40
C VAL A 65 4.99 8.28 -0.01
N LEU A 66 3.67 8.23 -0.20
CA LEU A 66 2.86 9.42 -0.43
C LEU A 66 2.58 10.13 0.90
N PRO A 67 2.20 11.42 0.89
CA PRO A 67 1.74 12.10 2.10
C PRO A 67 0.56 11.37 2.80
N THR A 68 -0.30 10.72 2.02
CA THR A 68 -1.43 9.91 2.53
C THR A 68 -1.00 8.57 3.13
N ASP A 69 0.19 8.07 2.79
CA ASP A 69 0.76 6.90 3.44
C ASP A 69 1.49 7.31 4.73
N ALA A 70 2.26 8.40 4.68
CA ALA A 70 2.99 8.95 5.82
C ALA A 70 2.05 9.27 7.01
N VAL A 71 0.89 9.87 6.74
CA VAL A 71 -0.08 10.20 7.80
C VAL A 71 -0.57 8.97 8.59
N LEU A 72 -0.47 7.75 8.03
CA LEU A 72 -0.88 6.53 8.73
C LEU A 72 0.01 6.17 9.91
N VAL A 73 1.27 6.62 9.91
CA VAL A 73 2.24 6.41 11.01
C VAL A 73 2.48 7.66 11.86
N GLU A 74 1.96 8.81 11.42
CA GLU A 74 2.04 10.10 12.13
C GLU A 74 0.80 10.39 12.97
N ASP A 75 -0.40 10.12 12.45
CA ASP A 75 -1.66 10.36 13.16
C ASP A 75 -1.82 9.38 14.33
N PRO A 76 -2.10 9.86 15.57
CA PRO A 76 -2.17 8.98 16.74
C PRO A 76 -3.21 7.85 16.63
N SER A 77 -4.34 8.09 15.98
CA SER A 77 -5.41 7.09 15.83
C SER A 77 -5.10 6.10 14.71
N PHE A 78 -4.49 6.54 13.61
CA PHE A 78 -4.09 5.63 12.54
C PHE A 78 -2.87 4.79 12.89
N LYS A 79 -1.93 5.38 13.63
CA LYS A 79 -0.68 4.75 14.02
C LYS A 79 -0.88 3.45 14.77
N GLU A 80 -1.88 3.38 15.66
CA GLU A 80 -2.23 2.15 16.38
C GLU A 80 -2.48 0.98 15.41
N TYR A 81 -3.25 1.20 14.35
CA TYR A 81 -3.55 0.19 13.35
C TYR A 81 -2.35 -0.07 12.42
N ALA A 82 -1.62 0.98 12.02
CA ALA A 82 -0.47 0.82 11.14
C ALA A 82 0.64 0.00 11.81
N GLU A 83 0.91 0.25 13.09
CA GLU A 83 1.86 -0.52 13.89
C GLU A 83 1.37 -1.95 14.12
N LYS A 84 0.09 -2.15 14.46
CA LYS A 84 -0.53 -3.48 14.56
C LYS A 84 -0.31 -4.28 13.27
N TYR A 85 -0.60 -3.70 12.11
CA TYR A 85 -0.48 -4.40 10.82
C TYR A 85 0.96 -4.62 10.38
N ALA A 86 1.90 -3.76 10.77
CA ALA A 86 3.32 -4.00 10.52
C ALA A 86 3.85 -5.24 11.25
N GLU A 87 3.40 -5.48 12.48
CA GLU A 87 3.83 -6.61 13.31
C GLU A 87 3.00 -7.89 13.08
N ASP A 88 1.72 -7.76 12.74
CA ASP A 88 0.77 -8.88 12.62
C ASP A 88 0.06 -8.91 11.26
N GLN A 89 0.53 -9.81 10.40
CA GLN A 89 -0.05 -10.03 9.07
C GLN A 89 -1.45 -10.66 9.13
N GLU A 90 -1.73 -11.53 10.11
CA GLU A 90 -3.03 -12.18 10.22
C GLU A 90 -4.10 -11.17 10.60
N ALA A 91 -3.78 -10.26 11.53
CA ALA A 91 -4.64 -9.12 11.85
C ALA A 91 -4.88 -8.23 10.65
N PHE A 92 -3.85 -7.92 9.86
CA PHE A 92 -4.01 -7.16 8.62
C PHE A 92 -4.96 -7.87 7.65
N PHE A 93 -4.75 -9.16 7.37
CA PHE A 93 -5.57 -9.90 6.42
C PHE A 93 -7.03 -9.98 6.85
N LYS A 94 -7.27 -10.22 8.15
CA LYS A 94 -8.62 -10.25 8.71
C LYS A 94 -9.32 -8.91 8.51
N ASP A 95 -8.71 -7.83 8.96
CA ASP A 95 -9.34 -6.50 8.90
C ASP A 95 -9.43 -5.99 7.45
N TYR A 96 -8.48 -6.34 6.58
CA TYR A 96 -8.53 -6.02 5.15
C TYR A 96 -9.69 -6.73 4.45
N ALA A 97 -9.88 -8.03 4.69
CA ALA A 97 -10.97 -8.79 4.08
C ALA A 97 -12.34 -8.20 4.45
N GLU A 98 -12.56 -7.89 5.73
CA GLU A 98 -13.78 -7.25 6.21
C GLU A 98 -13.98 -5.85 5.61
N ALA A 99 -12.93 -5.02 5.61
CA ALA A 99 -13.01 -3.66 5.09
C ALA A 99 -13.21 -3.62 3.57
N HIS A 100 -12.55 -4.50 2.81
CA HIS A 100 -12.65 -4.57 1.36
C HIS A 100 -14.03 -5.09 0.92
N ALA A 101 -14.59 -6.08 1.63
CA ALA A 101 -15.95 -6.54 1.38
C ALA A 101 -16.99 -5.46 1.70
N LYS A 102 -16.78 -4.68 2.77
CA LYS A 102 -17.64 -3.53 3.07
C LYS A 102 -17.54 -2.47 1.97
N LEU A 103 -16.32 -2.12 1.54
CA LEU A 103 -16.06 -1.16 0.47
C LEU A 103 -16.74 -1.57 -0.84
N SER A 104 -16.61 -2.83 -1.25
CA SER A 104 -17.15 -3.32 -2.53
C SER A 104 -18.67 -3.24 -2.62
N ASN A 105 -19.36 -3.14 -1.49
CA ASN A 105 -20.82 -3.08 -1.41
C ASN A 105 -21.36 -1.66 -1.15
N LEU A 106 -20.50 -0.65 -1.00
CA LEU A 106 -20.94 0.71 -0.72
C LEU A 106 -21.75 1.30 -1.88
N GLY A 107 -22.99 1.72 -1.59
CA GLY A 107 -23.88 2.36 -2.56
C GLY A 107 -24.50 1.40 -3.59
N ALA A 108 -24.19 0.11 -3.53
CA ALA A 108 -24.79 -0.90 -4.38
C ALA A 108 -26.24 -1.21 -3.94
N LYS A 109 -27.08 -1.54 -4.90
CA LYS A 109 -28.40 -2.12 -4.69
C LYS A 109 -28.42 -3.49 -5.33
N PHE A 110 -28.82 -4.50 -4.56
CA PHE A 110 -28.93 -5.88 -5.02
C PHE A 110 -30.41 -6.23 -5.12
N ASP A 111 -30.75 -7.04 -6.13
CA ASP A 111 -32.10 -7.58 -6.34
C ASP A 111 -32.34 -8.86 -5.52
#